data_AF-A0A3C0GE45-F1
#
_entry.id   AF-A0A3C0GE45-F1
#
_cell.length_a   1.000
_cell.length_b   1.000
_cell.length_c   1.000
_cell.angle_alpha   90.00
_cell.angle_beta   90.00
_cell.angle_gamma   90.00
#
_symmetry.space_group_name_H-M   'P 1'
#
loop_
_entity.id
_entity.type
_entity.pdbx_description
1 polymer ?
#
loop_
_entity_poly.entity_id
_entity_poly.type
_entity_poly.pdbx_seq_one_letter_code
_entity_poly.pdbx_strand_id
1 'polypeptide(L)'
;MKTKLLFTLDLLTCITTSIAQDNCSKFYPMNEGVSMEYTNYNKKGKVEGVSSYKVVEAINNGNVTNATMAIDLKDNKGKDAYSTTYNLTCTGNMVTLDYESLLPSEMMEQYGDMDIEISGA
;
A
#
# COMPACT_ATOMS: atom_id res chain seq x y z
N MET A 1 -38.21 -40.17 -1.64
CA MET A 1 -36.73 -40.25 -1.76
C MET A 1 -36.16 -39.11 -2.61
N LYS A 2 -36.75 -38.77 -3.77
CA LYS A 2 -36.30 -37.66 -4.64
C LYS A 2 -36.29 -36.29 -3.95
N THR A 3 -37.29 -36.00 -3.11
CA THR A 3 -37.38 -34.73 -2.34
C THR A 3 -36.36 -34.61 -1.22
N LYS A 4 -35.97 -35.72 -0.59
CA LYS A 4 -34.88 -35.72 0.40
C LYS A 4 -33.51 -35.55 -0.26
N LEU A 5 -33.33 -36.10 -1.47
CA LEU A 5 -32.13 -35.93 -2.30
C LEU A 5 -31.94 -34.49 -2.78
N LEU A 6 -33.04 -33.80 -3.11
CA LEU A 6 -33.03 -32.38 -3.47
C LEU A 6 -32.63 -31.49 -2.29
N PHE A 7 -33.13 -31.78 -1.07
CA PHE A 7 -32.75 -31.04 0.14
C PHE A 7 -31.29 -31.26 0.57
N THR A 8 -30.70 -32.45 0.35
CA THR A 8 -29.27 -32.66 0.62
C THR A 8 -28.35 -32.01 -0.40
N LEU A 9 -28.81 -31.86 -1.65
CA LEU A 9 -28.00 -31.23 -2.71
C LEU A 9 -27.91 -29.70 -2.52
N ASP A 10 -28.99 -29.08 -2.04
CA ASP A 10 -29.07 -27.63 -1.78
C ASP A 10 -28.23 -27.21 -0.54
N LEU A 11 -28.08 -28.10 0.44
CA LEU A 11 -27.22 -27.88 1.62
C LEU A 11 -25.72 -27.96 1.29
N LEU A 12 -25.35 -28.69 0.22
CA LEU A 12 -23.95 -28.90 -0.17
C LEU A 12 -23.36 -27.71 -0.93
N THR A 13 -24.20 -26.88 -1.55
CA THR A 13 -23.80 -25.67 -2.29
C THR A 13 -23.53 -24.45 -1.41
N CYS A 14 -23.90 -24.47 -0.12
CA CYS A 14 -23.68 -23.33 0.78
C CYS A 14 -22.28 -23.28 1.42
N ILE A 15 -21.43 -24.29 1.23
CA ILE A 15 -20.11 -24.38 1.89
C ILE A 15 -19.00 -23.71 1.05
N THR A 16 -19.28 -23.32 -0.20
CA THR A 16 -18.35 -22.49 -0.97
C THR A 16 -18.50 -21.02 -0.58
N THR A 17 -18.28 -20.70 0.70
CA THR A 17 -17.93 -19.34 1.08
C THR A 17 -16.55 -19.07 0.52
N SER A 18 -16.51 -18.48 -0.67
CA SER A 18 -15.33 -17.88 -1.26
C SER A 18 -14.81 -16.85 -0.28
N ILE A 19 -13.84 -17.24 0.56
CA ILE A 19 -13.05 -16.28 1.30
C ILE A 19 -12.24 -15.57 0.23
N ALA A 20 -12.70 -14.39 -0.19
CA ALA A 20 -11.82 -13.42 -0.82
C ALA A 20 -10.77 -13.12 0.24
N GLN A 21 -9.64 -13.81 0.15
CA GLN A 21 -8.53 -13.64 1.07
C GLN A 21 -7.84 -12.32 0.72
N ASP A 22 -8.37 -11.22 1.25
CA ASP A 22 -7.64 -9.94 1.32
C ASP A 22 -6.47 -10.11 2.31
N ASN A 23 -5.43 -10.84 1.88
CA ASN A 23 -4.30 -11.23 2.71
C ASN A 23 -3.21 -10.16 2.79
N CYS A 24 -3.33 -9.06 2.03
CA CYS A 24 -2.20 -8.17 1.75
C CYS A 24 -1.93 -7.06 2.77
N SER A 25 -2.45 -7.21 3.99
CA SER A 25 -2.34 -6.27 5.12
C SER A 25 -3.37 -5.13 5.09
N LYS A 26 -4.03 -4.95 6.23
CA LYS A 26 -4.87 -3.77 6.51
C LYS A 26 -4.04 -2.48 6.62
N PHE A 27 -2.74 -2.59 6.86
CA PHE A 27 -1.85 -1.45 7.05
C PHE A 27 -1.29 -0.90 5.73
N TYR A 28 -1.24 -1.72 4.68
CA TYR A 28 -0.75 -1.34 3.35
C TYR A 28 -1.84 -1.61 2.32
N PRO A 29 -2.80 -0.67 2.13
CA PRO A 29 -3.88 -0.87 1.18
C PRO A 29 -3.31 -1.02 -0.23
N MET A 30 -3.75 -2.06 -0.94
CA MET A 30 -3.40 -2.35 -2.33
C MET A 30 -4.63 -2.41 -3.24
N ASN A 31 -5.67 -1.65 -2.88
CA ASN A 31 -6.84 -1.46 -3.73
C ASN A 31 -6.68 -0.16 -4.50
N GLU A 32 -6.75 -0.23 -5.82
CA GLU A 32 -6.62 0.94 -6.70
C GLU A 32 -7.61 2.03 -6.29
N GLY A 33 -7.13 3.29 -6.28
CA GLY A 33 -7.93 4.45 -5.92
C GLY A 33 -8.05 4.72 -4.41
N VAL A 34 -7.61 3.81 -3.53
CA VAL A 34 -7.50 4.12 -2.09
C VAL A 34 -6.54 5.28 -1.90
N SER A 35 -6.98 6.29 -1.15
CA SER A 35 -6.21 7.49 -0.83
C SER A 35 -6.16 7.73 0.67
N MET A 36 -5.02 8.20 1.16
CA MET A 36 -4.81 8.57 2.56
C MET A 36 -4.16 9.96 2.62
N GLU A 37 -4.56 10.77 3.59
CA GLU A 37 -3.95 12.08 3.83
C GLU A 37 -3.54 12.18 5.30
N TYR A 38 -2.31 12.67 5.53
CA TYR A 38 -1.77 12.92 6.84
C TYR A 38 -1.41 14.40 6.96
N THR A 39 -2.05 15.11 7.89
CA THR A 39 -1.67 16.47 8.24
C THR A 39 -0.67 16.43 9.38
N ASN A 40 0.53 16.97 9.16
CA ASN A 40 1.58 17.05 10.15
C ASN A 40 1.51 18.40 10.90
N TYR A 41 1.60 18.36 12.22
CA TYR A 41 1.51 19.54 13.08
C TYR A 41 2.75 19.69 13.95
N ASN A 42 3.17 20.94 14.18
CA ASN A 42 4.25 21.23 15.11
C ASN A 42 3.81 21.18 16.57
N LYS A 43 4.78 21.36 17.49
CA LYS A 43 4.56 21.43 18.94
C LYS A 43 3.54 22.48 19.39
N LYS A 44 3.20 23.46 18.55
CA LYS A 44 2.22 24.53 18.80
C LYS A 44 0.87 24.27 18.12
N GLY A 45 0.69 23.11 17.49
CA GLY A 45 -0.54 22.73 16.76
C GLY A 45 -0.71 23.44 15.42
N LYS A 46 0.34 24.08 14.85
CA LYS A 46 0.28 24.64 13.50
C LYS A 46 0.67 23.59 12.47
N VAL A 47 -0.01 23.58 11.33
CA VAL A 47 0.32 22.70 10.19
C VAL A 47 1.75 22.98 9.71
N GLU A 48 2.56 21.93 9.64
CA GLU A 48 3.91 21.95 9.04
C GLU A 48 3.94 21.39 7.62
N GLY A 49 2.99 20.51 7.29
CA GLY A 49 2.84 19.98 5.95
C GLY A 49 1.71 18.96 5.85
N VAL A 50 1.41 18.55 4.63
CA VAL A 50 0.40 17.55 4.31
C VAL A 50 1.03 16.48 3.43
N SER A 51 0.87 15.22 3.80
CA SER A 51 1.32 14.07 3.03
C SER A 51 0.12 13.35 2.45
N SER A 52 0.02 13.28 1.13
CA SER A 52 -1.02 12.53 0.41
C SER A 52 -0.45 11.24 -0.15
N TYR A 53 -1.21 10.16 -0.04
CA TYR A 53 -0.86 8.84 -0.55
C TYR A 53 -2.02 8.33 -1.40
N LYS A 54 -1.72 7.72 -2.55
CA LYS A 54 -2.75 7.13 -3.41
C LYS A 54 -2.24 5.86 -4.08
N VAL A 55 -3.01 4.79 -3.99
CA VAL A 55 -2.79 3.59 -4.80
C VAL A 55 -3.22 3.92 -6.24
N VAL A 56 -2.24 4.11 -7.13
CA VAL A 56 -2.50 4.51 -8.52
C VAL A 56 -2.65 3.32 -9.46
N GLU A 57 -2.16 2.15 -9.06
CA GLU A 57 -2.30 0.89 -9.79
C GLU A 57 -2.30 -0.26 -8.79
N ALA A 58 -3.13 -1.27 -9.03
CA ALA A 58 -3.10 -2.55 -8.31
C ALA A 58 -3.42 -3.72 -9.25
N ILE A 59 -2.46 -4.62 -9.41
CA ILE A 59 -2.56 -5.80 -10.26
C ILE A 59 -2.51 -7.05 -9.40
N ASN A 60 -3.62 -7.78 -9.34
CA ASN A 60 -3.73 -9.05 -8.65
C ASN A 60 -3.51 -10.22 -9.63
N ASN A 61 -2.53 -11.07 -9.34
CA ASN A 61 -2.21 -12.28 -10.08
C ASN A 61 -2.26 -13.49 -9.12
N GLY A 62 -3.46 -13.84 -8.65
CA GLY A 62 -3.67 -14.97 -7.75
C GLY A 62 -3.15 -14.67 -6.34
N ASN A 63 -2.04 -15.31 -5.95
CA ASN A 63 -1.45 -15.16 -4.61
C ASN A 63 -0.52 -13.94 -4.48
N VAL A 64 -0.29 -13.22 -5.58
CA VAL A 64 0.59 -12.05 -5.63
C VAL A 64 -0.21 -10.82 -6.03
N THR A 65 -0.12 -9.75 -5.25
CA THR A 65 -0.63 -8.42 -5.63
C THR A 65 0.56 -7.48 -5.77
N ASN A 66 0.66 -6.81 -6.91
CA ASN A 66 1.60 -5.70 -7.11
C ASN A 66 0.80 -4.41 -7.11
N ALA A 67 1.25 -3.42 -6.37
CA ALA A 67 0.60 -2.12 -6.30
C ALA A 67 1.64 -1.00 -6.40
N THR A 68 1.24 0.11 -7.00
CA THR A 68 2.04 1.33 -7.06
C THR A 68 1.37 2.38 -6.20
N MET A 69 2.12 2.91 -5.24
CA MET A 69 1.69 3.97 -4.34
C MET A 69 2.35 5.28 -4.75
N ALA A 70 1.55 6.29 -5.05
CA ALA A 70 2.00 7.67 -5.22
C ALA A 70 2.02 8.39 -3.87
N ILE A 71 3.06 9.19 -3.65
CA ILE A 71 3.24 10.07 -2.50
C ILE A 71 3.38 11.50 -3.00
N ASP A 72 2.63 12.42 -2.41
CA ASP A 72 2.78 13.85 -2.60
C ASP A 72 2.90 14.56 -1.25
N LEU A 73 4.00 15.29 -1.04
CA LEU A 73 4.25 16.07 0.17
C LEU A 73 4.13 17.55 -0.15
N LYS A 74 3.31 18.25 0.64
CA LYS A 74 3.15 19.70 0.58
C LYS A 74 3.69 20.36 1.84
N ASP A 75 4.37 21.49 1.68
CA ASP A 75 4.83 22.31 2.79
C ASP A 75 3.67 23.05 3.49
N ASN A 76 3.99 23.80 4.55
CA ASN A 76 3.02 24.61 5.29
C ASN A 76 2.38 25.76 4.48
N LYS A 77 2.87 26.03 3.25
CA LYS A 77 2.30 27.01 2.31
C LYS A 77 1.51 26.34 1.20
N GLY A 78 1.37 25.01 1.23
CA GLY A 78 0.71 24.22 0.21
C GLY A 78 1.52 24.06 -1.08
N LYS A 79 2.82 24.36 -1.07
CA LYS A 79 3.71 24.11 -2.20
C LYS A 79 4.19 22.68 -2.19
N ASP A 80 4.29 22.07 -3.36
CA ASP A 80 4.83 20.72 -3.50
C ASP A 80 6.31 20.72 -3.07
N ALA A 81 6.61 19.89 -2.07
CA ALA A 81 7.93 19.74 -1.47
C ALA A 81 8.64 18.48 -2.00
N TYR A 82 7.88 17.43 -2.26
CA TYR A 82 8.40 16.15 -2.76
C TYR A 82 7.25 15.34 -3.35
N SER A 83 7.51 14.61 -4.43
CA SER A 83 6.57 13.65 -5.02
C SER A 83 7.34 12.46 -5.55
N THR A 84 6.84 11.25 -5.31
CA THR A 84 7.42 10.01 -5.84
C THR A 84 6.35 8.93 -5.96
N THR A 85 6.71 7.83 -6.59
CA THR A 85 5.95 6.58 -6.55
C THR A 85 6.86 5.46 -6.09
N TYR A 86 6.33 4.52 -5.32
CA TYR A 86 7.06 3.29 -4.97
C TYR A 86 6.16 2.07 -5.15
N ASN A 87 6.80 0.92 -5.38
CA ASN A 87 6.10 -0.33 -5.61
C ASN A 87 5.98 -1.13 -4.30
N LEU A 88 4.83 -1.77 -4.16
CA LEU A 88 4.53 -2.73 -3.11
C LEU A 88 4.21 -4.07 -3.76
N THR A 89 4.79 -5.14 -3.23
CA THR A 89 4.40 -6.49 -3.60
C THR A 89 3.90 -7.20 -2.36
N CYS A 90 2.72 -7.77 -2.45
CA CYS A 90 2.20 -8.70 -1.47
C CYS A 90 2.21 -10.10 -2.02
N THR A 91 2.82 -11.04 -1.30
CA THR A 91 2.79 -12.48 -1.61
C THR A 91 2.34 -13.24 -0.38
N GLY A 92 1.15 -13.85 -0.44
CA GLY A 92 0.52 -14.44 0.74
C GLY A 92 0.25 -13.38 1.82
N ASN A 93 0.90 -13.49 2.98
CA ASN A 93 0.79 -12.54 4.10
C ASN A 93 2.00 -11.60 4.24
N MET A 94 2.94 -11.66 3.28
CA MET A 94 4.16 -10.85 3.30
C MET A 94 4.01 -9.67 2.37
N VAL A 95 4.33 -8.48 2.87
CA VAL A 95 4.37 -7.25 2.09
C VAL A 95 5.83 -6.82 1.98
N THR A 96 6.29 -6.61 0.75
CA THR A 96 7.62 -6.12 0.40
C THR A 96 7.46 -4.73 -0.23
N LEU A 97 8.33 -3.81 0.17
CA LEU A 97 8.35 -2.43 -0.30
C LEU A 97 9.67 -2.18 -1.04
N ASP A 98 9.58 -1.50 -2.18
CA ASP A 98 10.74 -0.89 -2.81
C ASP A 98 11.11 0.39 -2.06
N TYR A 99 12.05 0.27 -1.13
CA TYR A 99 12.55 1.41 -0.35
C TYR A 99 13.48 2.32 -1.15
N GLU A 100 14.10 1.83 -2.22
CA GLU A 100 15.01 2.65 -3.02
C GLU A 100 14.26 3.79 -3.70
N SER A 101 13.06 3.51 -4.22
CA SER A 101 12.16 4.51 -4.82
C SER A 101 11.67 5.59 -3.84
N LEU A 102 11.79 5.36 -2.52
CA LEU A 102 11.42 6.32 -1.48
C LEU A 102 12.57 7.26 -1.10
N LEU A 103 13.81 6.96 -1.53
CA LEU A 103 14.98 7.75 -1.16
C LEU A 103 15.24 8.80 -2.25
N PRO A 104 15.03 10.09 -1.98
CA PRO A 104 15.35 11.14 -2.94
C PRO A 104 16.85 11.14 -3.22
N SER A 105 17.24 11.22 -4.49
CA SER A 105 18.64 11.38 -4.90
C SER A 105 19.29 12.60 -4.25
N GLU A 106 18.55 13.70 -4.07
CA GLU A 106 19.03 14.91 -3.40
C GLU A 106 19.33 14.66 -1.90
N MET A 107 18.63 13.72 -1.27
CA MET A 107 18.91 13.32 0.10
C MET A 107 20.22 12.53 0.16
N MET A 108 20.48 11.66 -0.82
CA MET A 108 21.76 10.96 -0.96
C MET A 108 22.92 11.91 -1.26
N GLU A 109 22.71 12.94 -2.09
CA GLU A 109 23.72 13.97 -2.37
C GLU A 109 24.15 14.76 -1.12
N GLN A 110 23.25 15.00 -0.17
CA GLN A 110 23.59 15.64 1.11
C GLN A 110 24.49 14.77 1.99
N TYR A 111 24.48 13.45 1.79
CA TYR A 111 25.40 12.53 2.45
C TYR A 111 26.77 12.42 1.78
N GLY A 112 26.96 13.06 0.61
CA GLY A 112 28.25 13.30 -0.02
C GLY A 112 29.06 12.02 -0.29
N ASP A 113 30.36 12.05 0.05
CA ASP A 113 31.34 10.96 -0.13
C ASP A 113 31.27 9.87 0.97
N MET A 114 30.21 9.81 1.78
CA MET A 114 30.04 8.70 2.72
C MET A 114 29.52 7.47 1.96
N ASP A 115 30.25 6.35 2.04
CA ASP A 115 29.76 5.05 1.61
C ASP A 115 28.54 4.66 2.47
N ILE A 116 27.33 4.95 1.97
CA ILE A 116 26.09 4.52 2.59
C ILE A 116 25.68 3.19 1.95
N GLU A 117 25.86 2.10 2.71
CA GLU A 117 25.26 0.81 2.38
C GLU A 117 23.83 0.76 2.95
N ILE A 118 22.84 0.84 2.06
CA ILE A 118 21.43 0.64 2.42
C ILE A 118 21.12 -0.83 2.22
N SER A 119 21.02 -1.59 3.31
CA SER A 119 20.59 -2.99 3.29
C SER A 119 19.18 -3.14 3.86
N GLY A 120 18.33 -3.90 3.17
CA GLY A 120 16.97 -4.24 3.59
C GLY A 120 16.44 -5.38 2.72
N ALA A 121 15.89 -6.42 3.36
CA ALA A 121 15.32 -7.60 2.72
C ALA A 121 13.78 -7.57 2.77
#